data_AF-E5DLQ6-F1
#
_entry.id   AF-E5DLQ6-F1
#
_cell.length_a   1.000
_cell.length_b   1.000
_cell.length_c   1.000
_cell.angle_alpha   90.00
_cell.angle_beta   90.00
_cell.angle_gamma   90.00
#
_symmetry.space_group_name_H-M   'P 1'
#
loop_
_entity.id
_entity.type
_entity.pdbx_description
1 polymer ?
#
loop_
_entity_poly.entity_id
_entity_poly.type
_entity_poly.pdbx_seq_one_letter_code
_entity_poly.pdbx_strand_id
1 'polypeptide(L)'
;DPHRPRFMCYLSIFTFCMLMLVTGENFMQLFLGWEGVGLASYLLIHFWSTRLKAEKAAIKAMLVNRVGDFGLALGIVGCFTLFQTVDFSTIFACASVPIPQTNYTDWIFCNMRLNAITLICILLFIGAVGKSAQIGLHTWLPDAMEGPTPVSASIHAATTVTAGVFMIARCSPLFEYPPTALIVMTSAGATTSFLAATTGILQNDLKRVIAYSTRSQSGYMIFACGIPNYSVSVFHSMNHAFFKALLFLSAGSVIHAMSDEQDMRKMGGLASSFPFTYAMMLIGSFSLIGSPFLTGFYSKDVILELAYTKYTISGHFAFWLGSLSVLFTSYYSFRLLFLTFLVPTNSF
;
A
#
# COMPACT_ATOMS: atom_id res chain seq x y z
N ASP A 1 -24.47 -12.66 10.64
CA ASP A 1 -24.16 -12.93 9.22
C ASP A 1 -24.19 -14.44 8.94
N PRO A 2 -25.02 -14.94 8.00
CA PRO A 2 -25.22 -16.37 7.73
C PRO A 2 -24.07 -17.06 6.97
N HIS A 3 -23.20 -16.32 6.27
CA HIS A 3 -22.19 -16.92 5.37
C HIS A 3 -20.78 -17.00 5.97
N ARG A 4 -20.66 -17.31 7.28
CA ARG A 4 -19.37 -17.42 7.98
C ARG A 4 -18.38 -18.43 7.36
N PRO A 5 -18.80 -19.64 6.93
CA PRO A 5 -17.87 -20.61 6.33
C PRO A 5 -17.22 -20.08 5.05
N ARG A 6 -18.01 -19.40 4.20
CA ARG A 6 -17.53 -18.76 2.97
C ARG A 6 -16.50 -17.68 3.27
N PHE A 7 -16.75 -16.86 4.29
CA PHE A 7 -15.83 -15.81 4.74
C PHE A 7 -14.47 -16.38 5.16
N MET A 8 -14.49 -17.40 6.02
CA MET A 8 -13.26 -18.03 6.51
C MET A 8 -12.49 -18.76 5.40
N CYS A 9 -13.20 -19.40 4.47
CA CYS A 9 -12.60 -20.00 3.29
C CYS A 9 -11.87 -18.94 2.44
N TYR A 10 -12.52 -17.82 2.12
CA TYR A 10 -11.88 -16.75 1.35
C TYR A 10 -10.68 -16.13 2.07
N LEU A 11 -10.77 -15.93 3.39
CA LEU A 11 -9.64 -15.44 4.19
C LEU A 11 -8.48 -16.43 4.18
N SER A 12 -8.75 -17.74 4.27
CA SER A 12 -7.70 -18.78 4.20
C SER A 12 -7.02 -18.83 2.83
N ILE A 13 -7.79 -18.73 1.73
CA ILE A 13 -7.25 -18.63 0.36
C ILE A 13 -6.38 -17.39 0.24
N PHE A 14 -6.84 -16.26 0.77
CA PHE A 14 -6.09 -15.01 0.77
C PHE A 14 -4.74 -15.14 1.49
N THR A 15 -4.72 -15.76 2.68
CA THR A 15 -3.48 -16.02 3.40
C THR A 15 -2.56 -16.99 2.67
N PHE A 16 -3.11 -18.05 2.06
CA PHE A 16 -2.34 -19.01 1.27
C PHE A 16 -1.68 -18.34 0.06
N CYS A 17 -2.42 -17.54 -0.71
CA CYS A 17 -1.88 -16.82 -1.85
C CYS A 17 -0.79 -15.82 -1.44
N MET A 18 -0.95 -15.16 -0.29
CA MET A 18 0.08 -14.25 0.23
C MET A 18 1.35 -15.00 0.67
N LEU A 19 1.21 -16.17 1.31
CA LEU A 19 2.36 -17.02 1.65
C LEU A 19 3.08 -17.48 0.38
N MET A 20 2.35 -17.96 -0.63
CA MET A 20 2.89 -18.35 -1.93
C MET A 20 3.67 -17.21 -2.61
N LEU A 21 3.17 -15.97 -2.50
CA LEU A 21 3.83 -14.78 -3.04
C LEU A 21 5.16 -14.51 -2.33
N VAL A 22 5.18 -14.57 -0.99
CA VAL A 22 6.36 -14.21 -0.19
C VAL A 22 7.45 -15.28 -0.20
N THR A 23 7.07 -16.55 -0.35
CA THR A 23 8.00 -17.69 -0.44
C THR A 23 8.48 -17.98 -1.86
N GLY A 24 8.06 -17.18 -2.85
CA GLY A 24 8.46 -17.37 -4.24
C GLY A 24 9.96 -17.18 -4.47
N GLU A 25 10.60 -18.18 -5.07
CA GLU A 25 12.01 -18.10 -5.51
C GLU A 25 12.16 -17.67 -6.98
N ASN A 26 11.04 -17.55 -7.70
CA ASN A 26 11.00 -17.09 -9.07
C ASN A 26 9.79 -16.18 -9.34
N PHE A 27 9.86 -15.46 -10.46
CA PHE A 27 8.82 -14.52 -10.87
C PHE A 27 7.47 -15.21 -11.16
N MET A 28 7.47 -16.47 -11.60
CA MET A 28 6.23 -17.20 -11.90
C MET A 28 5.43 -17.50 -10.64
N GLN A 29 6.08 -18.01 -9.59
CA GLN A 29 5.42 -18.25 -8.30
C GLN A 29 4.95 -16.93 -7.67
N LEU A 30 5.78 -15.87 -7.75
CA LEU A 30 5.37 -14.54 -7.31
C LEU A 30 4.11 -14.08 -8.04
N PHE A 31 4.06 -14.21 -9.37
CA PHE A 31 2.90 -13.83 -10.20
C PHE A 31 1.64 -14.63 -9.87
N LEU A 32 1.76 -15.95 -9.64
CA LEU A 32 0.64 -16.79 -9.20
C LEU A 32 0.08 -16.34 -7.85
N GLY A 33 0.95 -16.08 -6.87
CA GLY A 33 0.54 -15.52 -5.58
C GLY A 33 -0.10 -14.13 -5.73
N TRP A 34 0.47 -13.29 -6.59
CA TRP A 34 0.01 -11.94 -6.87
C TRP A 34 -1.42 -11.89 -7.44
N GLU A 35 -1.69 -12.73 -8.42
CA GLU A 35 -3.01 -12.92 -9.02
C GLU A 35 -3.99 -13.55 -8.03
N GLY A 36 -3.56 -14.57 -7.28
CA GLY A 36 -4.34 -15.22 -6.24
C GLY A 36 -4.81 -14.24 -5.16
N VAL A 37 -3.91 -13.35 -4.70
CA VAL A 37 -4.24 -12.26 -3.76
C VAL A 37 -5.26 -11.29 -4.39
N GLY A 38 -5.13 -10.98 -5.69
CA GLY A 38 -6.11 -10.16 -6.42
C GLY A 38 -7.50 -10.78 -6.44
N LEU A 39 -7.59 -12.05 -6.85
CA LEU A 39 -8.84 -12.80 -6.90
C LEU A 39 -9.49 -12.94 -5.51
N ALA A 40 -8.71 -13.31 -4.49
CA ALA A 40 -9.23 -13.45 -3.14
C ALA A 40 -9.70 -12.09 -2.57
N SER A 41 -9.01 -10.99 -2.88
CA SER A 41 -9.47 -9.65 -2.51
C SER A 41 -10.80 -9.27 -3.17
N TYR A 42 -10.99 -9.62 -4.45
CA TYR A 42 -12.26 -9.43 -5.16
C TYR A 42 -13.40 -10.18 -4.46
N LEU A 43 -13.20 -11.46 -4.13
CA LEU A 43 -14.20 -12.29 -3.45
C LEU A 43 -14.57 -11.76 -2.06
N LEU A 44 -13.59 -11.23 -1.32
CA LEU A 44 -13.80 -10.66 0.02
C LEU A 44 -14.49 -9.29 0.00
N ILE A 45 -14.20 -8.44 -0.98
CA ILE A 45 -14.91 -7.16 -1.18
C ILE A 45 -16.35 -7.44 -1.63
N HIS A 46 -16.55 -8.41 -2.52
CA HIS A 46 -17.86 -8.86 -2.99
C HIS A 46 -18.61 -9.78 -2.01
N PHE A 47 -18.19 -9.87 -0.74
CA PHE A 47 -18.77 -10.82 0.21
C PHE A 47 -20.29 -10.65 0.40
N TRP A 48 -20.78 -9.40 0.40
CA TRP A 48 -22.22 -9.08 0.42
C TRP A 48 -22.73 -8.81 -1.00
N SER A 49 -22.95 -9.89 -1.76
CA SER A 49 -23.33 -9.85 -3.18
C SER A 49 -24.67 -9.13 -3.45
N THR A 50 -25.54 -9.00 -2.46
CA THR A 50 -26.81 -8.28 -2.59
C THR A 50 -26.64 -6.75 -2.66
N ARG A 51 -25.48 -6.21 -2.26
CA ARG A 51 -25.20 -4.77 -2.26
C ARG A 51 -24.49 -4.37 -3.55
N LEU A 52 -25.23 -3.70 -4.45
CA LEU A 52 -24.73 -3.22 -5.74
C LEU A 52 -23.48 -2.32 -5.62
N LYS A 53 -23.36 -1.52 -4.54
CA LYS A 53 -22.15 -0.73 -4.27
C LYS A 53 -20.92 -1.60 -4.03
N ALA A 54 -21.05 -2.71 -3.30
CA ALA A 54 -19.97 -3.64 -3.02
C ALA A 54 -19.54 -4.41 -4.29
N GLU A 55 -20.49 -4.77 -5.13
CA GLU A 55 -20.22 -5.39 -6.44
C GLU A 55 -19.43 -4.45 -7.36
N LYS A 56 -19.89 -3.20 -7.53
CA LYS A 56 -19.16 -2.20 -8.33
C LYS A 56 -17.76 -1.93 -7.78
N ALA A 57 -17.61 -1.85 -6.46
CA ALA A 57 -16.32 -1.67 -5.80
C ALA A 57 -15.37 -2.85 -6.05
N ALA A 58 -15.86 -4.09 -5.93
CA ALA A 58 -15.07 -5.29 -6.18
C ALA A 58 -14.61 -5.36 -7.64
N ILE A 59 -15.51 -5.14 -8.60
CA ILE A 59 -15.17 -5.13 -10.04
C ILE A 59 -14.12 -4.06 -10.35
N LYS A 60 -14.29 -2.85 -9.83
CA LYS A 60 -13.31 -1.77 -9.99
C LYS A 60 -11.95 -2.16 -9.40
N ALA A 61 -11.91 -2.75 -8.22
CA ALA A 61 -10.68 -3.22 -7.60
C ALA A 61 -9.98 -4.31 -8.42
N MET A 62 -10.73 -5.26 -8.97
CA MET A 62 -10.16 -6.28 -9.84
C MET A 62 -9.59 -5.68 -11.12
N LEU A 63 -10.34 -4.82 -11.81
CA LEU A 63 -9.92 -4.22 -13.07
C LEU A 63 -8.69 -3.33 -12.92
N VAL A 64 -8.65 -2.48 -11.88
CA VAL A 64 -7.51 -1.59 -11.66
C VAL A 64 -6.26 -2.38 -11.28
N ASN A 65 -6.39 -3.45 -10.49
CA ASN A 65 -5.26 -4.33 -10.19
C ASN A 65 -4.78 -5.05 -11.46
N ARG A 66 -5.69 -5.53 -12.31
CA ARG A 66 -5.34 -6.18 -13.59
C ARG A 66 -4.52 -5.29 -14.52
N VAL A 67 -4.80 -3.99 -14.56
CA VAL A 67 -3.98 -3.04 -15.31
C VAL A 67 -2.53 -3.01 -14.79
N GLY A 68 -2.34 -3.05 -13.47
CA GLY A 68 -1.01 -3.21 -12.88
C GLY A 68 -0.39 -4.58 -13.19
N ASP A 69 -1.18 -5.64 -13.11
CA ASP A 69 -0.73 -7.02 -13.37
C ASP A 69 -0.22 -7.20 -14.82
N PHE A 70 -0.78 -6.47 -15.80
CA PHE A 70 -0.23 -6.39 -17.16
C PHE A 70 1.18 -5.78 -17.19
N GLY A 71 1.42 -4.72 -16.43
CA GLY A 71 2.76 -4.13 -16.28
C GLY A 71 3.75 -5.11 -15.67
N LEU A 72 3.34 -5.80 -14.60
CA LEU A 72 4.13 -6.85 -13.97
C LEU A 72 4.47 -7.98 -14.97
N ALA A 73 3.47 -8.48 -15.70
CA ALA A 73 3.65 -9.55 -16.69
C ALA A 73 4.63 -9.13 -17.80
N LEU A 74 4.53 -7.91 -18.32
CA LEU A 74 5.49 -7.38 -19.29
C LEU A 74 6.90 -7.25 -18.70
N GLY A 75 7.02 -6.86 -17.43
CA GLY A 75 8.31 -6.84 -16.72
C GLY A 75 8.93 -8.23 -16.59
N ILE A 76 8.13 -9.25 -16.26
CA ILE A 76 8.57 -10.65 -16.18
C ILE A 76 9.02 -11.17 -17.55
N VAL A 77 8.24 -10.89 -18.61
CA VAL A 77 8.63 -11.23 -19.99
C VAL A 77 9.93 -10.51 -20.38
N GLY A 78 10.08 -9.24 -20.00
CA GLY A 78 11.33 -8.48 -20.18
C GLY A 78 12.51 -9.18 -19.51
N CYS A 79 12.40 -9.54 -18.22
CA CYS A 79 13.41 -10.33 -17.52
C CYS A 79 13.75 -11.62 -18.27
N PHE A 80 12.75 -12.37 -18.72
CA PHE A 80 12.96 -13.61 -19.45
C PHE A 80 13.67 -13.38 -20.79
N THR A 81 13.32 -12.34 -21.55
CA THR A 81 14.00 -12.06 -22.83
C THR A 81 15.46 -11.66 -22.66
N LEU A 82 15.80 -10.94 -21.58
CA LEU A 82 17.15 -10.45 -21.34
C LEU A 82 18.05 -11.48 -20.64
N PHE A 83 17.54 -12.14 -19.59
CA PHE A 83 18.30 -13.08 -18.77
C PHE A 83 18.07 -14.55 -19.13
N GLN A 84 17.09 -14.86 -19.99
CA GLN A 84 16.68 -16.22 -20.39
C GLN A 84 16.22 -17.10 -19.21
N THR A 85 15.91 -16.49 -18.08
CA THR A 85 15.44 -17.17 -16.85
C THR A 85 14.39 -16.31 -16.14
N VAL A 86 13.64 -16.93 -15.23
CA VAL A 86 12.68 -16.27 -14.33
C VAL A 86 13.05 -16.45 -12.85
N ASP A 87 14.17 -17.13 -12.57
CA ASP A 87 14.64 -17.43 -11.22
C ASP A 87 15.44 -16.26 -10.65
N PHE A 88 15.09 -15.83 -9.43
CA PHE A 88 15.66 -14.63 -8.83
C PHE A 88 17.18 -14.69 -8.65
N SER A 89 17.70 -15.84 -8.22
CA SER A 89 19.14 -16.04 -7.97
C SER A 89 19.98 -15.77 -9.23
N THR A 90 19.54 -16.31 -10.37
CA THR A 90 20.22 -16.12 -11.66
C THR A 90 20.10 -14.70 -12.16
N ILE A 91 18.90 -14.11 -12.09
CA ILE A 91 18.65 -12.73 -12.55
C ILE A 91 19.50 -11.74 -11.75
N PHE A 92 19.54 -11.87 -10.42
CA PHE A 92 20.31 -10.95 -9.57
C PHE A 92 21.82 -11.12 -9.75
N ALA A 93 22.30 -12.36 -9.97
CA ALA A 93 23.71 -12.59 -10.29
C ALA A 93 24.08 -11.96 -11.65
N CYS A 94 23.26 -12.15 -12.68
CA CYS A 94 23.51 -11.59 -14.01
C CYS A 94 23.37 -10.07 -14.06
N ALA A 95 22.44 -9.49 -13.29
CA ALA A 95 22.27 -8.04 -13.21
C ALA A 95 23.50 -7.34 -12.60
N SER A 96 24.26 -8.04 -11.74
CA SER A 96 25.46 -7.50 -11.11
C SER A 96 26.69 -7.43 -12.01
N VAL A 97 26.71 -8.21 -13.09
CA VAL A 97 27.78 -8.16 -14.07
C VAL A 97 27.65 -6.85 -14.84
N PRO A 98 28.69 -6.01 -14.93
CA PRO A 98 28.66 -4.83 -15.79
C PRO A 98 28.51 -5.32 -17.22
N ILE A 99 27.26 -5.31 -17.72
CA ILE A 99 26.95 -5.67 -19.10
C ILE A 99 27.76 -4.67 -19.94
N PRO A 100 28.75 -5.13 -20.73
CA PRO A 100 29.50 -4.23 -21.59
C PRO A 100 28.49 -3.49 -22.46
N GLN A 101 28.65 -2.17 -22.60
CA GLN A 101 27.85 -1.23 -23.40
C GLN A 101 27.76 -1.70 -24.86
N THR A 102 27.04 -2.78 -25.08
CA THR A 102 26.82 -3.45 -26.35
C THR A 102 25.35 -3.29 -26.67
N ASN A 103 25.05 -3.24 -27.96
CA ASN A 103 23.75 -2.92 -28.55
C ASN A 103 22.53 -3.74 -28.05
N TYR A 104 22.73 -4.72 -27.17
CA TYR A 104 21.69 -5.56 -26.59
C TYR A 104 20.95 -4.93 -25.39
N THR A 105 21.46 -3.84 -24.83
CA THR A 105 20.79 -3.14 -23.72
C THR A 105 19.79 -2.09 -24.16
N ASP A 106 19.80 -1.65 -25.42
CA ASP A 106 18.93 -0.58 -25.89
C ASP A 106 17.73 -1.17 -26.65
N TRP A 107 16.58 -1.19 -25.98
CA TRP A 107 15.34 -1.65 -26.58
C TRP A 107 14.55 -0.48 -27.16
N ILE A 108 13.88 -0.74 -28.28
CA ILE A 108 12.92 0.21 -28.86
C ILE A 108 11.55 -0.11 -28.28
N PHE A 109 11.07 0.72 -27.37
CA PHE A 109 9.74 0.64 -26.81
C PHE A 109 8.95 1.90 -27.15
N CYS A 110 7.78 1.74 -27.79
CA CYS A 110 6.96 2.86 -28.27
C CYS A 110 7.75 3.92 -29.07
N ASN A 111 8.60 3.49 -30.01
CA ASN A 111 9.53 4.33 -30.78
C ASN A 111 10.58 5.12 -29.97
N MET A 112 10.76 4.83 -28.68
CA MET A 112 11.84 5.39 -27.86
C MET A 112 12.90 4.34 -27.59
N ARG A 113 14.19 4.73 -27.65
CA ARG A 113 15.30 3.88 -27.22
C ARG A 113 15.47 4.01 -25.71
N LEU A 114 15.22 2.92 -24.99
CA LEU A 114 15.35 2.85 -23.54
C LEU A 114 16.28 1.71 -23.17
N ASN A 115 17.02 1.89 -22.08
CA ASN A 115 17.79 0.80 -21.51
C ASN A 115 16.84 -0.31 -21.03
N ALA A 116 17.14 -1.56 -21.34
CA ALA A 116 16.29 -2.70 -21.05
C ALA A 116 16.03 -2.86 -19.55
N ILE A 117 17.06 -2.66 -18.71
CA ILE A 117 16.93 -2.76 -17.25
C ILE A 117 16.04 -1.62 -16.71
N THR A 118 16.19 -0.39 -17.23
CA THR A 118 15.33 0.72 -16.81
C THR A 118 13.87 0.46 -17.18
N LEU A 119 13.62 -0.05 -18.39
CA LEU A 119 12.27 -0.41 -18.83
C LEU A 119 11.67 -1.55 -17.99
N ILE A 120 12.43 -2.61 -17.74
CA ILE A 120 12.02 -3.74 -16.88
C ILE A 120 11.65 -3.22 -15.49
N CYS A 121 12.49 -2.41 -14.85
CA CYS A 121 12.20 -1.82 -13.55
C CYS A 121 10.93 -0.97 -13.56
N ILE A 122 10.72 -0.16 -14.59
CA ILE A 122 9.52 0.68 -14.71
C ILE A 122 8.26 -0.20 -14.89
N LEU A 123 8.33 -1.26 -15.69
CA LEU A 123 7.23 -2.21 -15.90
C LEU A 123 6.88 -2.97 -14.61
N LEU A 124 7.89 -3.51 -13.91
CA LEU A 124 7.71 -4.12 -12.60
C LEU A 124 7.11 -3.12 -11.60
N PHE A 125 7.59 -1.87 -11.61
CA PHE A 125 7.05 -0.80 -10.78
C PHE A 125 5.58 -0.51 -11.09
N ILE A 126 5.15 -0.50 -12.36
CA ILE A 126 3.71 -0.35 -12.73
C ILE A 126 2.87 -1.46 -12.07
N GLY A 127 3.39 -2.68 -11.99
CA GLY A 127 2.81 -3.75 -11.18
C GLY A 127 2.62 -3.35 -9.73
N ALA A 128 3.70 -2.90 -9.08
CA ALA A 128 3.65 -2.42 -7.70
C ALA A 128 2.65 -1.26 -7.52
N VAL A 129 2.58 -0.30 -8.46
CA VAL A 129 1.66 0.85 -8.45
C VAL A 129 0.21 0.38 -8.33
N GLY A 130 -0.17 -0.68 -9.05
CA GLY A 130 -1.51 -1.28 -8.99
C GLY A 130 -1.86 -1.79 -7.59
N LYS A 131 -1.08 -2.74 -7.06
CA LYS A 131 -1.36 -3.39 -5.76
C LYS A 131 -1.18 -2.47 -4.56
N SER A 132 -0.22 -1.55 -4.60
CA SER A 132 0.02 -0.59 -3.51
C SER A 132 -0.79 0.71 -3.62
N ALA A 133 -1.68 0.78 -4.62
CA ALA A 133 -2.62 1.88 -4.86
C ALA A 133 -1.94 3.26 -4.98
N GLN A 134 -0.87 3.31 -5.77
CA GLN A 134 -0.14 4.55 -6.06
C GLN A 134 -0.87 5.40 -7.11
N ILE A 135 -0.36 6.60 -7.36
CA ILE A 135 -0.95 7.59 -8.26
C ILE A 135 -1.16 6.97 -9.65
N GLY A 136 -2.27 7.33 -10.31
CA GLY A 136 -2.75 6.62 -11.50
C GLY A 136 -3.69 5.45 -11.17
N LEU A 137 -3.23 4.45 -10.41
CA LEU A 137 -4.02 3.25 -10.07
C LEU A 137 -4.55 3.23 -8.62
N HIS A 138 -4.65 4.40 -7.99
CA HIS A 138 -5.02 4.53 -6.58
C HIS A 138 -6.52 4.37 -6.29
N THR A 139 -7.37 4.51 -7.30
CA THR A 139 -8.82 4.78 -7.14
C THR A 139 -9.61 3.61 -6.56
N TRP A 140 -9.08 2.39 -6.58
CA TRP A 140 -9.78 1.22 -6.05
C TRP A 140 -9.75 1.10 -4.53
N LEU A 141 -8.68 1.59 -3.89
CA LEU A 141 -8.43 1.36 -2.47
C LEU A 141 -9.52 1.92 -1.54
N PRO A 142 -10.07 3.14 -1.74
CA PRO A 142 -11.12 3.66 -0.88
C PRO A 142 -12.46 2.95 -1.08
N ASP A 143 -12.71 2.41 -2.27
CA ASP A 143 -13.95 1.70 -2.60
C ASP A 143 -13.95 0.28 -2.01
N ALA A 144 -12.77 -0.31 -1.79
CA ALA A 144 -12.62 -1.58 -1.09
C ALA A 144 -13.17 -1.55 0.37
N MET A 145 -13.47 -0.36 0.91
CA MET A 145 -14.14 -0.19 2.20
C MET A 145 -15.58 -0.71 2.23
N GLU A 146 -16.17 -1.05 1.09
CA GLU A 146 -17.47 -1.72 1.03
C GLU A 146 -17.42 -3.16 1.59
N GLY A 147 -16.25 -3.79 1.63
CA GLY A 147 -16.06 -5.11 2.23
C GLY A 147 -16.12 -5.10 3.77
N PRO A 148 -16.24 -6.27 4.41
CA PRO A 148 -16.25 -6.38 5.88
C PRO A 148 -15.02 -5.75 6.54
N THR A 149 -15.15 -5.24 7.76
CA THR A 149 -14.05 -4.55 8.47
C THR A 149 -12.80 -5.42 8.70
N PRO A 150 -12.90 -6.74 9.01
CA PRO A 150 -11.70 -7.58 9.12
C PRO A 150 -10.98 -7.76 7.78
N VAL A 151 -11.73 -7.75 6.67
CA VAL A 151 -11.14 -7.76 5.32
C VAL A 151 -10.34 -6.49 5.08
N SER A 152 -10.92 -5.33 5.40
CA SER A 152 -10.17 -4.07 5.28
C SER A 152 -8.92 -4.04 6.16
N ALA A 153 -8.97 -4.63 7.36
CA ALA A 153 -7.76 -4.78 8.18
C ALA A 153 -6.70 -5.62 7.47
N SER A 154 -7.06 -6.79 6.93
CA SER A 154 -6.11 -7.68 6.25
C SER A 154 -5.50 -7.07 4.98
N ILE A 155 -6.34 -6.54 4.07
CA ILE A 155 -5.95 -5.98 2.77
C ILE A 155 -5.08 -4.74 2.97
N HIS A 156 -5.55 -3.80 3.80
CA HIS A 156 -4.94 -2.47 3.87
C HIS A 156 -3.78 -2.39 4.87
N ALA A 157 -3.70 -3.27 5.86
CA ALA A 157 -2.60 -3.26 6.82
C ALA A 157 -1.44 -4.15 6.37
N ALA A 158 -1.73 -5.42 6.03
CA ALA A 158 -0.70 -6.46 6.08
C ALA A 158 -0.33 -7.09 4.73
N THR A 159 -1.19 -7.06 3.72
CA THR A 159 -1.07 -7.99 2.58
C THR A 159 -1.05 -7.35 1.20
N THR A 160 -2.16 -6.82 0.68
CA THR A 160 -2.20 -6.39 -0.74
C THR A 160 -1.31 -5.18 -0.99
N VAL A 161 -1.38 -4.19 -0.08
CA VAL A 161 -0.64 -2.94 -0.23
C VAL A 161 0.86 -3.16 0.00
N THR A 162 1.21 -4.09 0.90
CA THR A 162 2.60 -4.45 1.21
C THR A 162 3.21 -5.37 0.16
N ALA A 163 2.41 -6.15 -0.59
CA ALA A 163 2.91 -7.00 -1.68
C ALA A 163 3.68 -6.20 -2.75
N GLY A 164 3.18 -5.00 -3.10
CA GLY A 164 3.88 -4.10 -4.02
C GLY A 164 5.25 -3.66 -3.52
N VAL A 165 5.31 -3.24 -2.26
CA VAL A 165 6.56 -2.84 -1.58
C VAL A 165 7.52 -4.02 -1.44
N PHE A 166 6.99 -5.18 -1.07
CA PHE A 166 7.75 -6.42 -0.92
C PHE A 166 8.40 -6.85 -2.23
N MET A 167 7.68 -6.80 -3.35
CA MET A 167 8.23 -7.16 -4.65
C MET A 167 9.38 -6.22 -5.06
N ILE A 168 9.24 -4.91 -4.84
CA ILE A 168 10.33 -3.95 -5.08
C ILE A 168 11.52 -4.25 -4.17
N ALA A 169 11.28 -4.50 -2.87
CA ALA A 169 12.34 -4.82 -1.91
C ALA A 169 13.04 -6.14 -2.24
N ARG A 170 12.32 -7.15 -2.74
CA ARG A 170 12.92 -8.42 -3.20
C ARG A 170 13.74 -8.24 -4.46
N CYS A 171 13.26 -7.40 -5.38
CA CYS A 171 13.99 -7.05 -6.61
C CYS A 171 15.03 -5.94 -6.37
N SER A 172 15.39 -5.62 -5.12
CA SER A 172 16.35 -4.55 -4.83
C SER A 172 17.67 -4.68 -5.59
N PRO A 173 18.26 -5.88 -5.80
CA PRO A 173 19.50 -5.99 -6.57
C PRO A 173 19.32 -5.50 -8.01
N LEU A 174 18.12 -5.60 -8.58
CA LEU A 174 17.82 -5.16 -9.94
C LEU A 174 17.48 -3.65 -9.99
N PHE A 175 16.82 -3.11 -8.96
CA PHE A 175 16.44 -1.69 -8.88
C PHE A 175 17.60 -0.74 -8.53
N GLU A 176 18.75 -1.24 -8.09
CA GLU A 176 19.93 -0.40 -7.77
C GLU A 176 20.63 0.18 -9.01
N TYR A 177 20.56 -0.50 -10.15
CA TYR A 177 21.28 -0.08 -11.36
C TYR A 177 20.64 1.07 -12.15
N PRO A 178 19.31 1.14 -12.34
CA PRO A 178 18.69 2.19 -13.15
C PRO A 178 18.30 3.43 -12.33
N PRO A 179 19.08 4.54 -12.39
CA PRO A 179 18.77 5.75 -11.63
C PRO A 179 17.45 6.40 -12.06
N THR A 180 17.07 6.28 -13.33
CA THR A 180 15.81 6.83 -13.85
C THR A 180 14.59 6.16 -13.23
N ALA A 181 14.62 4.83 -13.04
CA ALA A 181 13.53 4.10 -12.39
C ALA A 181 13.41 4.51 -10.91
N LEU A 182 14.55 4.65 -10.20
CA LEU A 182 14.57 5.13 -8.82
C LEU A 182 13.93 6.53 -8.69
N ILE A 183 14.25 7.47 -9.59
CA ILE A 183 13.65 8.82 -9.62
C ILE A 183 12.13 8.77 -9.86
N VAL A 184 11.66 7.88 -10.75
CA VAL A 184 10.23 7.69 -10.98
C VAL A 184 9.55 7.14 -9.73
N MET A 185 10.17 6.19 -9.04
CA MET A 185 9.62 5.63 -7.80
C MET A 185 9.57 6.66 -6.66
N THR A 186 10.64 7.44 -6.46
CA THR A 186 10.65 8.49 -5.41
C THR A 186 9.59 9.55 -5.65
N SER A 187 9.49 10.05 -6.88
CA SER A 187 8.51 11.07 -7.25
C SER A 187 7.07 10.54 -7.17
N ALA A 188 6.81 9.31 -7.63
CA ALA A 188 5.50 8.68 -7.51
C ALA A 188 5.11 8.44 -6.05
N GLY A 189 6.01 7.92 -5.20
CA GLY A 189 5.76 7.70 -3.77
C GLY A 189 5.54 8.99 -2.97
N ALA A 190 6.27 10.05 -3.30
CA ALA A 190 6.11 11.36 -2.66
C ALA A 190 4.80 12.06 -3.05
N THR A 191 4.43 12.00 -4.33
CA THR A 191 3.16 12.57 -4.79
C THR A 191 1.96 11.82 -4.25
N THR A 192 2.04 10.49 -4.12
CA THR A 192 0.97 9.69 -3.50
C THR A 192 0.81 9.97 -2.03
N SER A 193 1.91 10.07 -1.26
CA SER A 193 1.84 10.33 0.17
C SER A 193 1.12 11.65 0.47
N PHE A 194 1.45 12.69 -0.29
CA PHE A 194 0.86 14.03 -0.19
C PHE A 194 -0.61 14.07 -0.66
N LEU A 195 -0.91 13.57 -1.86
CA LEU A 195 -2.28 13.61 -2.40
C LEU A 195 -3.24 12.72 -1.59
N ALA A 196 -2.77 11.60 -1.07
CA ALA A 196 -3.56 10.75 -0.18
C ALA A 196 -3.87 11.43 1.16
N ALA A 197 -2.89 12.13 1.73
CA ALA A 197 -3.06 12.81 3.01
C ALA A 197 -4.04 14.00 2.90
N THR A 198 -3.91 14.82 1.86
CA THR A 198 -4.83 15.95 1.59
C THR A 198 -6.27 15.49 1.37
N THR A 199 -6.47 14.45 0.55
CA THR A 199 -7.80 13.89 0.31
C THR A 199 -8.41 13.22 1.55
N GLY A 200 -7.59 12.66 2.44
CA GLY A 200 -8.02 12.10 3.72
C GLY A 200 -8.67 13.12 4.67
N ILE A 201 -8.31 14.40 4.55
CA ILE A 201 -8.90 15.50 5.33
C ILE A 201 -10.36 15.75 4.98
N LEU A 202 -10.78 15.42 3.76
CA LEU A 202 -12.15 15.70 3.30
C LEU A 202 -13.09 14.50 3.46
N GLN A 203 -12.57 13.34 3.88
CA GLN A 203 -13.38 12.14 4.07
C GLN A 203 -14.17 12.21 5.38
N ASN A 204 -15.46 11.88 5.33
CA ASN A 204 -16.33 11.83 6.52
C ASN A 204 -16.56 10.40 7.03
N ASP A 205 -16.33 9.39 6.19
CA ASP A 205 -16.48 7.99 6.58
C ASP A 205 -15.23 7.51 7.33
N LEU A 206 -15.41 6.90 8.51
CA LEU A 206 -14.34 6.43 9.39
C LEU A 206 -13.36 5.50 8.65
N LYS A 207 -13.89 4.48 7.96
CA LYS A 207 -13.10 3.52 7.19
C LYS A 207 -12.31 4.18 6.06
N ARG A 208 -12.91 5.16 5.36
CA ARG A 208 -12.25 5.86 4.25
C ARG A 208 -11.10 6.73 4.74
N VAL A 209 -11.22 7.43 5.87
CA VAL A 209 -10.09 8.17 6.47
C VAL A 209 -8.92 7.22 6.74
N ILE A 210 -9.18 6.05 7.30
CA ILE A 210 -8.15 5.04 7.57
C ILE A 210 -7.57 4.46 6.26
N ALA A 211 -8.38 4.30 5.22
CA ALA A 211 -7.94 3.85 3.90
C ALA A 211 -7.03 4.87 3.19
N TYR A 212 -7.42 6.15 3.14
CA TYR A 212 -6.58 7.20 2.55
C TYR A 212 -5.26 7.35 3.29
N SER A 213 -5.28 7.18 4.61
CA SER A 213 -4.04 7.15 5.37
C SER A 213 -3.20 5.89 5.08
N THR A 214 -3.77 4.72 4.78
CA THR A 214 -2.98 3.57 4.28
C THR A 214 -2.29 3.86 2.95
N ARG A 215 -2.98 4.55 2.03
CA ARG A 215 -2.38 5.00 0.76
C ARG A 215 -1.24 5.98 1.00
N SER A 216 -1.40 6.91 1.94
CA SER A 216 -0.34 7.84 2.27
C SER A 216 0.91 7.10 2.77
N GLN A 217 0.73 6.13 3.67
CA GLN A 217 1.81 5.30 4.21
C GLN A 217 2.45 4.37 3.18
N SER A 218 1.69 3.82 2.22
CA SER A 218 2.28 3.04 1.14
C SER A 218 3.13 3.91 0.20
N GLY A 219 2.76 5.18 0.01
CA GLY A 219 3.61 6.19 -0.62
C GLY A 219 4.95 6.37 0.11
N TYR A 220 4.95 6.40 1.45
CA TYR A 220 6.17 6.43 2.26
C TYR A 220 7.09 5.24 2.00
N MET A 221 6.52 4.04 1.95
CA MET A 221 7.26 2.82 1.69
C MET A 221 7.90 2.84 0.30
N ILE A 222 7.17 3.29 -0.73
CA ILE A 222 7.67 3.31 -2.10
C ILE A 222 8.73 4.37 -2.30
N PHE A 223 8.57 5.57 -1.74
CA PHE A 223 9.63 6.55 -1.89
C PHE A 223 10.89 6.12 -1.14
N ALA A 224 10.78 5.43 0.01
CA ALA A 224 11.94 4.86 0.70
C ALA A 224 12.69 3.82 -0.17
N CYS A 225 11.96 2.97 -0.89
CA CYS A 225 12.54 2.09 -1.90
C CYS A 225 13.21 2.85 -3.05
N GLY A 226 12.68 4.00 -3.46
CA GLY A 226 13.30 4.85 -4.48
C GLY A 226 14.58 5.57 -4.03
N ILE A 227 14.79 5.76 -2.72
CA ILE A 227 16.02 6.35 -2.13
C ILE A 227 17.05 5.26 -1.79
N PRO A 228 17.14 4.23 -2.65
CA PRO A 228 17.47 2.83 -2.34
C PRO A 228 17.69 2.48 -0.86
N ASN A 229 16.68 2.68 0.00
CA ASN A 229 16.69 2.29 1.41
C ASN A 229 15.61 1.23 1.69
N TYR A 230 15.80 0.05 1.11
CA TYR A 230 14.80 -1.03 1.13
C TYR A 230 14.54 -1.59 2.54
N SER A 231 15.57 -1.69 3.38
CA SER A 231 15.43 -2.16 4.77
C SER A 231 14.50 -1.27 5.60
N VAL A 232 14.61 0.04 5.44
CA VAL A 232 13.77 1.04 6.13
C VAL A 232 12.33 0.98 5.61
N SER A 233 12.14 0.76 4.30
CA SER A 233 10.82 0.55 3.72
C SER A 233 10.13 -0.69 4.31
N VAL A 234 10.84 -1.82 4.41
CA VAL A 234 10.33 -3.04 5.04
C VAL A 234 10.06 -2.83 6.52
N PHE A 235 10.94 -2.14 7.25
CA PHE A 235 10.71 -1.78 8.64
C PHE A 235 9.43 -0.96 8.85
N HIS A 236 9.20 0.06 8.00
CA HIS A 236 7.97 0.82 8.03
C HIS A 236 6.74 -0.02 7.64
N SER A 237 6.87 -0.94 6.68
CA SER A 237 5.80 -1.85 6.29
C SER A 237 5.33 -2.75 7.45
N MET A 238 6.27 -3.21 8.27
CA MET A 238 5.98 -4.02 9.46
C MET A 238 5.26 -3.19 10.53
N ASN A 239 5.78 -2.00 10.86
CA ASN A 239 5.14 -1.09 11.81
C ASN A 239 3.73 -0.70 11.36
N HIS A 240 3.57 -0.39 10.07
CA HIS A 240 2.29 -0.11 9.43
C HIS A 240 1.29 -1.24 9.58
N ALA A 241 1.70 -2.49 9.35
CA ALA A 241 0.81 -3.63 9.52
C ALA A 241 0.20 -3.68 10.92
N PHE A 242 0.99 -3.40 11.97
CA PHE A 242 0.48 -3.37 13.35
C PHE A 242 -0.48 -2.21 13.60
N PHE A 243 -0.05 -0.96 13.40
CA PHE A 243 -0.89 0.18 13.77
C PHE A 243 -2.12 0.32 12.86
N LYS A 244 -2.05 -0.11 11.59
CA LYS A 244 -3.24 -0.12 10.72
C LYS A 244 -4.22 -1.22 11.05
N ALA A 245 -3.76 -2.43 11.38
CA ALA A 245 -4.64 -3.48 11.83
C ALA A 245 -5.39 -3.03 13.10
N LEU A 246 -4.67 -2.40 14.04
CA LEU A 246 -5.26 -1.83 15.25
C LEU A 246 -6.34 -0.79 14.94
N LEU A 247 -6.07 0.15 14.02
CA LEU A 247 -7.03 1.18 13.61
C LEU A 247 -8.27 0.60 12.93
N PHE A 248 -8.13 -0.35 11.99
CA PHE A 248 -9.27 -0.96 11.30
C PHE A 248 -10.12 -1.85 12.21
N LEU A 249 -9.49 -2.59 13.12
CA LEU A 249 -10.22 -3.42 14.09
C LEU A 249 -10.96 -2.54 15.12
N SER A 250 -10.33 -1.47 15.59
CA SER A 250 -10.97 -0.48 16.48
C SER A 250 -12.09 0.28 15.77
N ALA A 251 -11.93 0.60 14.49
CA ALA A 251 -13.03 1.17 13.69
C ALA A 251 -14.17 0.16 13.52
N GLY A 252 -13.85 -1.12 13.35
CA GLY A 252 -14.84 -2.19 13.27
C GLY A 252 -15.68 -2.32 14.54
N SER A 253 -15.08 -2.23 15.73
CA SER A 253 -15.83 -2.27 16.99
C SER A 253 -16.70 -1.03 17.18
N VAL A 254 -16.22 0.16 16.81
CA VAL A 254 -17.01 1.41 16.84
C VAL A 254 -18.22 1.33 15.90
N ILE A 255 -18.02 0.90 14.66
CA ILE A 255 -19.11 0.78 13.67
C ILE A 255 -20.15 -0.25 14.13
N HIS A 256 -19.69 -1.37 14.70
CA HIS A 256 -20.59 -2.39 15.22
C HIS A 256 -21.42 -1.88 16.41
N ALA A 257 -20.81 -1.10 17.30
CA ALA A 257 -21.51 -0.47 18.43
C ALA A 257 -22.52 0.59 17.98
N MET A 258 -22.28 1.25 16.84
CA MET A 258 -23.11 2.29 16.27
C MET A 258 -24.11 1.77 15.22
N SER A 259 -24.55 0.51 15.32
CA SER A 259 -25.53 -0.10 14.41
C SER A 259 -25.17 0.06 12.91
N ASP A 260 -23.90 -0.19 12.57
CA ASP A 260 -23.33 -0.08 11.23
C ASP A 260 -23.24 1.35 10.64
N GLU A 261 -23.41 2.40 11.46
CA GLU A 261 -23.11 3.78 11.05
C GLU A 261 -21.60 4.00 10.88
N GLN A 262 -21.20 4.59 9.75
CA GLN A 262 -19.79 4.82 9.38
C GLN A 262 -19.40 6.29 9.31
N ASP A 263 -20.39 7.20 9.22
CA ASP A 263 -20.15 8.64 9.10
C ASP A 263 -19.78 9.23 10.47
N MET A 264 -18.58 9.79 10.58
CA MET A 264 -18.07 10.37 11.84
C MET A 264 -18.92 11.54 12.34
N ARG A 265 -19.69 12.21 11.46
CA ARG A 265 -20.54 13.35 11.84
C ARG A 265 -21.76 12.95 12.66
N LYS A 266 -22.18 11.69 12.56
CA LYS A 266 -23.29 11.11 13.33
C LYS A 266 -22.82 10.36 14.58
N MET A 267 -21.52 10.37 14.86
CA MET A 267 -20.92 9.77 16.05
C MET A 267 -20.72 10.83 17.13
N GLY A 268 -19.95 10.50 18.17
CA GLY A 268 -19.63 11.39 19.29
C GLY A 268 -19.86 10.69 20.62
N GLY A 269 -19.18 11.18 21.67
CA GLY A 269 -19.38 10.74 23.05
C GLY A 269 -18.94 9.29 23.35
N LEU A 270 -18.25 8.63 22.44
CA LEU A 270 -17.88 7.21 22.58
C LEU A 270 -16.72 6.97 23.56
N ALA A 271 -16.03 8.02 24.02
CA ALA A 271 -14.87 7.89 24.91
C ALA A 271 -15.24 7.26 26.26
N SER A 272 -16.39 7.66 26.83
CA SER A 272 -16.86 7.16 28.12
C SER A 272 -17.54 5.78 28.01
N SER A 273 -18.23 5.51 26.89
CA SER A 273 -18.91 4.23 26.68
C SER A 273 -17.97 3.10 26.29
N PHE A 274 -16.94 3.39 25.48
CA PHE A 274 -15.99 2.37 24.99
C PHE A 274 -14.53 2.77 25.22
N PRO A 275 -14.10 2.90 26.49
CA PRO A 275 -12.77 3.43 26.84
C PRO A 275 -11.62 2.57 26.29
N PHE A 276 -11.81 1.25 26.20
CA PHE A 276 -10.82 0.35 25.60
C PHE A 276 -10.63 0.61 24.09
N THR A 277 -11.73 0.78 23.34
CA THR A 277 -11.65 1.06 21.90
C THR A 277 -11.06 2.44 21.64
N TYR A 278 -11.36 3.41 22.50
CA TYR A 278 -10.75 4.74 22.46
C TYR A 278 -9.24 4.66 22.69
N ALA A 279 -8.79 3.94 23.74
CA ALA A 279 -7.37 3.78 24.02
C ALA A 279 -6.61 3.11 22.86
N MET A 280 -7.17 2.06 22.26
CA MET A 280 -6.57 1.37 21.11
C MET A 280 -6.55 2.25 19.85
N MET A 281 -7.64 2.97 19.57
CA MET A 281 -7.67 3.93 18.45
C MET A 281 -6.66 5.06 18.66
N LEU A 282 -6.51 5.53 19.90
CA LEU A 282 -5.57 6.58 20.28
C LEU A 282 -4.12 6.13 20.09
N ILE A 283 -3.74 4.94 20.58
CA ILE A 283 -2.40 4.37 20.36
C ILE A 283 -2.13 4.20 18.87
N GLY A 284 -3.09 3.64 18.11
CA GLY A 284 -2.96 3.47 16.67
C GLY A 284 -2.81 4.80 15.92
N SER A 285 -3.55 5.83 16.35
CA SER A 285 -3.51 7.16 15.75
C SER A 285 -2.19 7.87 16.06
N PHE A 286 -1.72 7.84 17.31
CA PHE A 286 -0.42 8.42 17.67
C PHE A 286 0.75 7.72 16.97
N SER A 287 0.68 6.39 16.85
CA SER A 287 1.65 5.65 16.05
C SER A 287 1.57 6.06 14.58
N LEU A 288 0.37 6.28 14.02
CA LEU A 288 0.23 6.74 12.64
C LEU A 288 0.80 8.14 12.44
N ILE A 289 0.59 9.06 13.37
CA ILE A 289 1.12 10.43 13.31
C ILE A 289 2.66 10.42 13.37
N GLY A 290 3.24 9.47 14.11
CA GLY A 290 4.66 9.42 14.39
C GLY A 290 5.02 10.20 15.65
N SER A 291 4.21 10.10 16.70
CA SER A 291 4.58 10.69 18.00
C SER A 291 5.83 10.02 18.58
N PRO A 292 6.70 10.76 19.30
CA PRO A 292 7.87 10.17 19.96
C PRO A 292 7.52 8.93 20.77
N PHE A 293 8.46 7.97 20.83
CA PHE A 293 8.35 6.69 21.54
C PHE A 293 7.43 5.61 20.92
N LEU A 294 6.71 5.89 19.83
CA LEU A 294 5.93 4.88 19.11
C LEU A 294 6.61 4.42 17.82
N THR A 295 6.22 3.25 17.32
CA THR A 295 6.87 2.60 16.17
C THR A 295 6.81 3.42 14.89
N GLY A 296 5.74 4.20 14.70
CA GLY A 296 5.63 5.08 13.54
C GLY A 296 6.65 6.23 13.52
N PHE A 297 7.09 6.72 14.69
CA PHE A 297 8.15 7.73 14.77
C PHE A 297 9.47 7.18 14.23
N TYR A 298 9.92 6.05 14.78
CA TYR A 298 11.19 5.41 14.39
C TYR A 298 11.26 5.04 12.91
N SER A 299 10.12 4.79 12.26
CA SER A 299 10.10 4.46 10.84
C SER A 299 9.92 5.69 9.96
N LYS A 300 8.95 6.56 10.23
CA LYS A 300 8.69 7.75 9.40
C LYS A 300 9.82 8.76 9.44
N ASP A 301 10.39 9.00 10.63
CA ASP A 301 11.38 10.05 10.82
C ASP A 301 12.67 9.69 10.08
N VAL A 302 13.14 8.45 10.24
CA VAL A 302 14.28 7.89 9.50
C VAL A 302 14.06 7.97 7.98
N ILE A 303 12.86 7.67 7.50
CA ILE A 303 12.55 7.77 6.07
C ILE A 303 12.72 9.23 5.57
N LEU A 304 12.25 10.23 6.33
CA LEU A 304 12.37 11.64 5.95
C LEU A 304 13.81 12.14 6.07
N GLU A 305 14.54 11.74 7.10
CA GLU A 305 15.95 12.06 7.28
C GLU A 305 16.80 11.54 6.11
N LEU A 306 16.55 10.29 5.69
CA LEU A 306 17.22 9.69 4.54
C LEU A 306 16.89 10.41 3.22
N ALA A 307 15.67 10.95 3.09
CA ALA A 307 15.30 11.75 1.93
C ALA A 307 16.04 13.09 1.89
N TYR A 308 16.24 13.72 3.04
CA TYR A 308 16.98 14.97 3.15
C TYR A 308 18.49 14.80 2.91
N THR A 309 19.08 13.73 3.41
CA THR A 309 20.53 13.46 3.35
C THR A 309 21.03 12.95 1.99
N LYS A 310 20.15 12.48 1.09
CA LYS A 310 20.54 11.95 -0.23
C LYS A 310 21.08 13.03 -1.19
N TYR A 311 20.97 14.32 -0.88
CA TYR A 311 21.41 15.47 -1.71
C TYR A 311 21.02 15.38 -3.21
N THR A 312 19.85 14.80 -3.52
CA THR A 312 19.30 14.76 -4.89
C THR A 312 18.03 15.61 -4.97
N ILE A 313 17.74 16.15 -6.16
CA ILE A 313 16.49 16.90 -6.41
C ILE A 313 15.27 16.04 -6.06
N SER A 314 15.28 14.77 -6.45
CA SER A 314 14.20 13.82 -6.14
C SER A 314 14.06 13.54 -4.63
N GLY A 315 15.18 13.49 -3.89
CA GLY A 315 15.19 13.33 -2.44
C GLY A 315 14.61 14.55 -1.72
N HIS A 316 15.05 15.77 -2.09
CA HIS A 316 14.47 16.99 -1.52
C HIS A 316 12.99 17.17 -1.86
N PHE A 317 12.59 16.82 -3.07
CA PHE A 317 11.17 16.80 -3.46
C PHE A 317 10.36 15.84 -2.58
N ALA A 318 10.87 14.62 -2.38
CA ALA A 318 10.25 13.63 -1.50
C ALA A 318 10.19 14.07 -0.04
N PHE A 319 11.25 14.74 0.46
CA PHE A 319 11.30 15.27 1.82
C PHE A 319 10.22 16.34 2.06
N TRP A 320 10.07 17.31 1.17
CA TRP A 320 9.07 18.39 1.32
C TRP A 320 7.63 17.88 1.22
N LEU A 321 7.33 17.03 0.24
CA LEU A 321 5.99 16.43 0.14
C LEU A 321 5.72 15.47 1.29
N GLY A 322 6.72 14.71 1.71
CA GLY A 322 6.66 13.85 2.88
C GLY A 322 6.35 14.64 4.14
N SER A 323 7.11 15.69 4.46
CA SER A 323 6.89 16.51 5.66
C SER A 323 5.51 17.17 5.68
N LEU A 324 5.06 17.74 4.55
CA LEU A 324 3.70 18.26 4.42
C LEU A 324 2.64 17.17 4.61
N SER A 325 2.89 15.96 4.10
CA SER A 325 1.96 14.85 4.29
C SER A 325 1.88 14.42 5.76
N VAL A 326 2.97 14.50 6.56
CA VAL A 326 2.91 14.27 8.02
C VAL A 326 1.96 15.26 8.69
N LEU A 327 2.03 16.56 8.35
CA LEU A 327 1.14 17.58 8.90
C LEU A 327 -0.34 17.29 8.62
N PHE A 328 -0.64 16.83 7.40
CA PHE A 328 -2.01 16.40 7.09
C PHE A 328 -2.39 15.10 7.78
N THR A 329 -1.44 14.17 7.97
CA THR A 329 -1.66 12.94 8.73
C THR A 329 -2.00 13.18 10.20
N SER A 330 -1.35 14.15 10.83
CA SER A 330 -1.70 14.58 12.19
C SER A 330 -3.10 15.17 12.22
N TYR A 331 -3.41 16.10 11.32
CA TYR A 331 -4.71 16.76 11.28
C TYR A 331 -5.88 15.77 11.12
N TYR A 332 -5.89 14.92 10.08
CA TYR A 332 -7.03 14.03 9.88
C TYR A 332 -7.14 12.95 10.98
N SER A 333 -6.04 12.58 11.63
CA SER A 333 -6.04 11.57 12.71
C SER A 333 -6.62 12.15 14.00
N PHE A 334 -6.25 13.38 14.36
CA PHE A 334 -6.88 14.08 15.47
C PHE A 334 -8.35 14.36 15.19
N ARG A 335 -8.69 14.78 13.96
CA ARG A 335 -10.08 14.99 13.55
C ARG A 335 -10.91 13.71 13.68
N LEU A 336 -10.35 12.56 13.29
CA LEU A 336 -10.99 11.25 13.47
C LEU A 336 -11.27 10.99 14.94
N LEU A 337 -10.26 11.07 15.82
CA LEU A 337 -10.43 10.86 17.27
C LEU A 337 -11.46 11.81 17.88
N PHE A 338 -11.41 13.08 17.50
CA PHE A 338 -12.28 14.11 18.04
C PHE A 338 -13.75 13.89 17.65
N LEU A 339 -14.04 13.72 16.35
CA LEU A 339 -15.41 13.54 15.86
C LEU A 339 -16.03 12.24 16.35
N THR A 340 -15.27 11.15 16.47
CA THR A 340 -15.84 9.85 16.87
C THR A 340 -16.02 9.73 18.38
N PHE A 341 -15.07 10.23 19.18
CA PHE A 341 -15.03 9.95 20.63
C PHE A 341 -15.30 11.16 21.53
N LEU A 342 -14.86 12.37 21.17
CA LEU A 342 -14.78 13.51 22.09
C LEU A 342 -15.91 14.55 21.90
N VAL A 343 -16.39 14.74 20.67
CA VAL A 343 -17.55 15.62 20.40
C VAL A 343 -18.77 15.07 21.13
N PRO A 344 -19.70 15.94 21.61
CA PRO A 344 -20.97 15.49 22.16
C PRO A 344 -21.68 14.52 21.21
N THR A 345 -22.48 13.62 21.75
CA THR A 345 -23.24 12.64 20.97
C THR A 345 -24.12 13.35 19.93
N ASN A 346 -23.80 13.20 18.65
CA ASN A 346 -24.62 13.68 17.53
C ASN A 346 -25.50 12.55 16.95
N SER A 347 -25.59 11.42 17.65
CA SER A 347 -26.49 10.33 17.28
C SER A 347 -27.93 10.79 17.53
N PHE A 348 -28.64 11.11 16.45
CA PHE A 348 -30.10 11.20 16.46
C PHE A 348 -30.72 9.83 16.71
#